data_AF-A0A6F9WZI5-F1
#
_entry.id   AF-A0A6F9WZI5-F1
#
_cell.length_a   1.000
_cell.length_b   1.000
_cell.length_c   1.000
_cell.angle_alpha   90.00
_cell.angle_beta   90.00
_cell.angle_gamma   90.00
#
_symmetry.space_group_name_H-M   'P 1'
#
loop_
_entity.id
_entity.type
_entity.pdbx_description
1 polymer ?
#
loop_
_entity_poly.entity_id
_entity_poly.type
_entity_poly.pdbx_seq_one_letter_code
_entity_poly.pdbx_strand_id
1 'polypeptide(L)'
;MDVEATRRKKLEPTRRKLEGSGRNIAGWARSKGFDPERMRNVFRGRFQIKPEEEDALKADGLYVEGGPSKERRSSERRQSA
;
A
#
# COMPACT_ATOMS: atom_id res chain seq x y z
N MET A 1 -19.28 -10.83 9.36
CA MET A 1 -18.50 -9.71 8.81
C MET A 1 -17.36 -10.30 8.00
N ASP A 2 -17.46 -10.24 6.68
CA ASP A 2 -16.56 -10.91 5.73
C ASP A 2 -15.17 -10.28 5.72
N VAL A 3 -14.21 -10.98 6.32
CA VAL A 3 -12.80 -10.58 6.42
C VAL A 3 -12.15 -10.48 5.02
N GLU A 4 -12.62 -11.26 4.04
CA GLU A 4 -12.09 -11.29 2.68
C GLU A 4 -12.48 -10.09 1.82
N ALA A 5 -13.71 -9.57 1.98
CA ALA A 5 -14.15 -8.37 1.26
C ALA A 5 -13.36 -7.13 1.69
N THR A 6 -12.93 -7.10 2.96
CA THR A 6 -12.19 -5.98 3.54
C THR A 6 -10.74 -5.93 3.05
N ARG A 7 -10.09 -7.08 2.79
CA ARG A 7 -8.74 -7.12 2.20
C ARG A 7 -8.71 -6.65 0.74
N ARG A 8 -9.71 -7.01 -0.06
CA ARG A 8 -9.82 -6.57 -1.47
C ARG A 8 -9.95 -5.05 -1.61
N LYS A 9 -10.61 -4.38 -0.67
CA LYS A 9 -10.85 -2.91 -0.70
C LYS A 9 -9.63 -2.07 -0.30
N LYS A 10 -8.54 -2.67 0.19
CA LYS A 10 -7.33 -1.96 0.68
C LYS A 10 -6.23 -1.77 -0.37
N LEU A 11 -6.19 -2.58 -1.43
CA LEU A 11 -5.09 -2.57 -2.40
C LEU A 11 -5.25 -1.53 -3.52
N GLU A 12 -6.47 -1.09 -3.81
CA GLU A 12 -6.74 -0.02 -4.78
C GLU A 12 -6.07 1.33 -4.45
N PRO A 13 -6.17 1.87 -3.22
CA PRO A 13 -5.50 3.13 -2.88
C PRO A 13 -3.97 3.01 -2.89
N THR A 14 -3.42 1.86 -2.48
CA THR A 14 -1.97 1.59 -2.59
C THR A 14 -1.51 1.56 -4.03
N ARG A 15 -2.24 0.87 -4.92
CA ARG A 15 -1.95 0.88 -6.35
C ARG A 15 -1.95 2.30 -6.91
N ARG A 16 -2.98 3.10 -6.61
CA ARG A 16 -3.09 4.48 -7.09
C ARG A 16 -1.96 5.37 -6.57
N LYS A 17 -1.51 5.19 -5.32
CA LYS A 17 -0.36 5.91 -4.74
C LYS A 17 0.95 5.52 -5.42
N LEU A 18 1.12 4.23 -5.72
CA LEU A 18 2.30 3.69 -6.38
C LEU A 18 2.40 4.21 -7.83
N GLU A 19 1.31 4.11 -8.60
CA GLU A 19 1.23 4.68 -9.96
C GLU A 19 1.39 6.21 -9.95
N GLY A 20 0.80 6.91 -8.98
CA GLY A 20 0.91 8.37 -8.83
C GLY A 20 2.30 8.86 -8.41
N SER A 21 3.15 7.99 -7.85
CA SER A 21 4.53 8.29 -7.49
C SER A 21 5.50 8.08 -8.67
N GLY A 22 5.00 7.75 -9.86
CA GLY A 22 5.79 7.46 -11.06
C GLY A 22 6.53 6.11 -11.01
N ARG A 23 6.31 5.31 -9.96
CA ARG A 23 6.84 3.94 -9.85
C ARG A 23 5.81 2.96 -10.39
N ASN A 24 6.20 2.16 -11.36
CA ASN A 24 5.33 1.08 -11.86
C ASN A 24 5.35 -0.10 -10.88
N ILE A 25 4.24 -0.83 -10.70
CA ILE A 25 4.14 -2.01 -9.81
C ILE A 25 5.28 -2.99 -10.11
N ALA A 26 5.56 -3.20 -11.39
CA ALA A 26 6.63 -4.09 -11.82
C ALA A 26 8.02 -3.58 -11.43
N GLY A 27 8.25 -2.26 -11.49
CA GLY A 27 9.52 -1.65 -11.10
C GLY A 27 9.75 -1.73 -9.60
N TRP A 28 8.70 -1.46 -8.81
CA TRP A 28 8.75 -1.62 -7.35
C TRP A 28 8.99 -3.07 -6.95
N ALA A 29 8.24 -4.01 -7.54
CA ALA A 29 8.38 -5.44 -7.26
C ALA A 29 9.82 -5.92 -7.54
N ARG A 30 10.38 -5.59 -8.71
CA ARG A 30 11.79 -5.91 -9.03
C ARG A 30 12.77 -5.31 -8.03
N SER A 31 12.56 -4.06 -7.61
CA SER A 31 13.43 -3.38 -6.65
C SER A 31 13.44 -4.07 -5.27
N LYS A 32 12.39 -4.82 -4.93
CA LYS A 32 12.29 -5.56 -3.67
C LYS A 32 12.60 -7.07 -3.84
N GLY A 33 12.89 -7.53 -5.06
CA GLY A 33 13.11 -8.94 -5.36
C GLY A 33 11.82 -9.77 -5.50
N PHE A 34 10.67 -9.12 -5.64
CA PHE A 34 9.38 -9.78 -5.86
C PHE A 34 9.07 -9.99 -7.34
N ASP A 35 8.23 -10.98 -7.62
CA ASP A 35 7.74 -11.23 -8.97
C ASP A 35 6.74 -10.15 -9.41
N PRO A 36 7.04 -9.40 -10.49
CA PRO A 36 6.23 -8.28 -10.93
C PRO A 36 4.85 -8.70 -11.47
N GLU A 37 4.75 -9.89 -12.05
CA GLU A 37 3.50 -10.39 -12.62
C GLU A 37 2.56 -10.87 -11.51
N ARG A 38 3.09 -11.58 -10.53
CA ARG A 38 2.39 -11.91 -9.28
C ARG A 38 1.90 -10.66 -8.59
N MET A 39 2.75 -9.65 -8.43
CA MET A 39 2.35 -8.43 -7.72
C MET A 39 1.25 -7.68 -8.47
N ARG A 40 1.30 -7.65 -9.81
CA ARG A 40 0.22 -7.10 -10.64
C ARG A 40 -1.11 -7.85 -10.41
N ASN A 41 -1.06 -9.15 -10.20
CA ASN A 41 -2.24 -9.97 -9.88
C ASN A 41 -2.73 -9.77 -8.43
N VAL A 42 -1.84 -9.55 -7.46
CA VAL A 42 -2.21 -9.14 -6.08
C VAL A 42 -2.99 -7.82 -6.12
N PHE A 43 -2.47 -6.81 -6.82
CA PHE A 43 -3.16 -5.51 -6.97
C PHE A 43 -4.45 -5.58 -7.80
N ARG A 44 -4.62 -6.62 -8.63
CA ARG A 44 -5.88 -6.92 -9.33
C ARG A 44 -6.86 -7.74 -8.48
N GLY A 45 -6.52 -8.07 -7.23
CA GLY A 45 -7.33 -8.90 -6.34
C GLY A 45 -7.46 -10.37 -6.78
N ARG A 46 -6.58 -10.81 -7.70
CA ARG A 46 -6.49 -12.19 -8.19
C ARG A 46 -5.68 -13.08 -7.23
N PHE A 47 -4.72 -12.51 -6.51
CA PHE A 47 -3.97 -13.18 -5.44
C PHE A 47 -4.12 -12.45 -4.12
N GLN A 48 -3.97 -13.20 -3.03
CA GLN A 48 -3.80 -12.62 -1.70
C GLN A 48 -2.39 -12.04 -1.56
N ILE A 49 -2.31 -10.86 -0.95
CA ILE A 49 -1.04 -10.28 -0.54
C ILE A 49 -0.43 -11.10 0.59
N LYS A 50 0.86 -11.42 0.47
CA LYS A 50 1.63 -12.06 1.53
C LYS A 50 2.08 -11.01 2.56
N PRO A 51 2.31 -11.42 3.82
CA PRO A 51 2.81 -10.52 4.86
C PRO A 51 4.12 -9.84 4.46
N GLU A 52 5.03 -10.52 3.75
CA GLU A 52 6.30 -9.94 3.27
C GLU A 52 6.11 -8.78 2.26
N GLU A 53 5.09 -8.86 1.40
CA GLU A 53 4.78 -7.83 0.41
C GLU A 53 4.07 -6.65 1.06
N GLU A 54 3.19 -6.94 2.02
CA GLU A 54 2.51 -5.95 2.83
C GLU A 54 3.52 -5.13 3.65
N ASP A 55 4.48 -5.80 4.29
CA ASP A 55 5.56 -5.16 5.04
C ASP A 55 6.42 -4.28 4.11
N ALA A 56 6.80 -4.79 2.93
CA ALA A 56 7.56 -4.02 1.96
C ALA A 56 6.80 -2.77 1.46
N LEU A 57 5.47 -2.85 1.30
CA LEU A 57 4.65 -1.69 0.93
C LEU A 57 4.57 -0.68 2.08
N LYS A 58 4.50 -1.14 3.34
CA LYS A 58 4.50 -0.29 4.53
C LYS A 58 5.84 0.41 4.69
N ALA A 59 6.95 -0.32 4.52
CA ALA A 59 8.32 0.21 4.58
C ALA A 59 8.57 1.30 3.54
N ASP A 60 7.99 1.19 2.34
CA ASP A 60 8.08 2.21 1.28
C ASP A 60 7.09 3.38 1.47
N GLY A 61 6.24 3.33 2.51
CA GLY A 61 5.16 4.30 2.73
C GLY A 61 4.07 4.27 1.65
N LEU A 62 4.02 3.20 0.86
CA LEU A 62 3.07 3.02 -0.24
C LEU A 62 1.80 2.30 0.22
N TYR A 63 1.90 1.49 1.28
CA TYR A 63 0.74 0.85 1.89
C TYR A 63 -0.21 1.89 2.48
N VAL A 64 -1.47 1.82 2.09
CA VAL A 64 -2.52 2.70 2.59
C VAL A 64 -3.43 1.86 3.45
N GLU A 65 -3.29 1.97 4.78
CA GLU A 65 -4.25 1.42 5.73
C GLU A 65 -5.57 2.19 5.65
N GLY A 66 -6.37 1.89 4.63
CA GLY A 66 -7.71 2.43 4.46
C GLY A 66 -7.78 3.70 3.59
N GLY A 67 -8.75 3.72 2.68
CA GLY A 67 -9.16 4.94 1.97
C GLY A 67 -9.46 6.10 2.94
N PRO A 68 -9.62 7.32 2.40
CA PRO A 68 -9.15 8.58 2.97
C PRO A 68 -9.39 8.69 4.47
N SER A 69 -8.47 8.13 5.25
CA SER A 69 -8.32 8.57 6.62
C SER A 69 -7.62 9.91 6.49
N LYS A 70 -8.29 10.98 6.92
CA LYS A 70 -7.66 12.26 7.25
C LYS A 70 -6.59 11.99 8.31
N GLU A 71 -5.48 11.38 7.95
CA GLU A 71 -4.28 11.48 8.73
C GLU A 71 -3.73 12.87 8.42
N ARG A 72 -4.25 13.83 9.17
CA ARG A 72 -3.67 15.16 9.32
C ARG A 72 -2.26 14.93 9.82
N ARG A 73 -1.34 14.85 8.86
CA ARG A 73 0.08 14.92 9.10
C ARG A 73 0.37 16.23 9.81
N SER A 74 0.95 16.08 10.99
CA SER A 74 1.90 17.02 11.61
C SER A 74 1.33 18.38 12.02
N SER A 75 1.49 18.71 13.30
CA SER A 75 2.72 19.37 13.72
C SER A 75 2.55 19.87 15.14
N GLU A 76 3.47 19.43 15.97
CA GLU A 76 3.97 20.09 17.16
C GLU A 76 3.67 21.60 17.22
N ARG A 77 2.89 22.00 18.21
CA ARG A 77 3.06 23.31 18.84
C ARG A 77 3.36 23.06 20.31
N ARG A 78 4.65 22.84 20.59
CA ARG A 78 5.24 23.27 21.85
C ARG A 78 4.74 24.69 22.11
N GLN A 79 4.11 24.92 23.25
CA GLN A 79 4.40 26.07 24.09
C GLN A 79 3.69 25.91 25.43
N SER A 80 4.54 25.81 26.44
CA SER A 80 4.31 25.98 27.85
C SER A 80 3.56 27.28 28.16
N ALA A 81 2.65 27.24 29.12
CA ALA A 81 2.44 28.21 30.20
C ALA A 81 1.17 27.83 30.97
#